data_AF-D1VU80-F1
#
_entry.id   AF-D1VU80-F1
#
_cell.length_a   1.000
_cell.length_b   1.000
_cell.length_c   1.000
_cell.angle_alpha   90.00
_cell.angle_beta   90.00
_cell.angle_gamma   90.00
#
_symmetry.space_group_name_H-M   'P 1'
#
loop_
_entity.id
_entity.type
_entity.pdbx_description
1 polymer ?
#
loop_
_entity_poly.entity_id
_entity_poly.type
_entity_poly.pdbx_seq_one_letter_code
_entity_poly.pdbx_strand_id
1 'polypeptide(L)'
;MNLNLLLNKIHLIQIEYKKLLVSLLPKFKSGYAPEALDEINLFWLRRIEEVKLYLKNWFPGKNSYVFTAATFMDFDDNEHLPFLLMGNKHILDDSLSKYSLIRSEMSEGKDADFLYKQISVTAEDNLKVLENIHNEILILPLRLLNQSNDQKVFEEAGEQAFVSLFNGIYSLNEYFEKCNSIDDIIHFARDDIERLVMFSEDDDVMLDFKERFRIALRDTKYMVDPNRPDSYNFFMLVFGFIQQALDIIVSCVEYECIPYIRYPVSLHYISMLSQSMLDIEHVIMLRFRMNVGFVVYKLCDKSKLASVCLEDFLEKNKIYNFNDKLFNALAKYKINEKNFFKHKITQLATDELDAFYNFLSGEIN
;
A
#
# COMPACT_ATOMS: atom_id res chain seq x y z
N MET A 1 8.54 32.99 13.42
CA MET A 1 8.09 31.60 13.18
C MET A 1 9.35 30.79 12.85
N ASN A 2 9.96 30.11 13.83
CA ASN A 2 11.15 29.29 13.58
C ASN A 2 10.70 28.02 12.85
N LEU A 3 10.54 28.11 11.52
CA LEU A 3 10.20 26.97 10.69
C LEU A 3 11.41 26.06 10.54
N ASN A 4 11.21 24.77 10.76
CA ASN A 4 12.24 23.76 10.61
C ASN A 4 12.73 23.71 9.15
N LEU A 5 14.05 23.81 8.97
CA LEU A 5 14.69 23.85 7.64
C LEU A 5 14.35 22.64 6.77
N LEU A 6 14.23 21.45 7.37
CA LEU A 6 13.93 20.21 6.67
C LEU A 6 12.46 20.14 6.23
N LEU A 7 11.51 20.57 7.09
CA LEU A 7 10.10 20.68 6.70
C LEU A 7 9.90 21.65 5.53
N ASN A 8 10.53 22.83 5.59
CA ASN A 8 10.49 23.80 4.50
C ASN A 8 11.04 23.21 3.20
N LYS A 9 12.16 22.47 3.29
CA LYS A 9 12.77 21.82 2.14
C LYS A 9 11.83 20.78 1.53
N ILE A 10 11.13 20.00 2.35
CA ILE A 10 10.16 18.99 1.86
C ILE A 10 8.96 19.66 1.19
N HIS A 11 8.41 20.72 1.76
CA HIS A 11 7.32 21.47 1.11
C HIS A 11 7.76 22.07 -0.24
N LEU A 12 8.99 22.59 -0.33
CA LEU A 12 9.55 23.05 -1.61
C LEU A 12 9.66 21.91 -2.62
N ILE A 13 10.08 20.72 -2.18
CA ILE A 13 10.12 19.52 -3.03
C ILE A 13 8.72 19.17 -3.56
N GLN A 14 7.67 19.23 -2.73
CA GLN A 14 6.29 18.99 -3.18
C GLN A 14 5.85 20.00 -4.26
N ILE A 15 6.18 21.29 -4.08
CA ILE A 15 5.87 22.34 -5.06
C ILE A 15 6.61 22.12 -6.38
N GLU A 16 7.88 21.75 -6.32
CA GLU A 16 8.67 21.44 -7.51
C GLU A 16 8.14 20.18 -8.21
N TYR A 17 7.73 19.17 -7.43
CA TYR A 17 7.18 17.93 -7.97
C TYR A 17 5.86 18.16 -8.69
N LYS A 18 4.96 18.97 -8.11
CA LYS A 18 3.74 19.42 -8.77
C LYS A 18 4.03 20.08 -10.12
N LYS A 19 4.99 21.02 -10.16
CA LYS A 19 5.36 21.71 -11.41
C LYS A 19 5.88 20.74 -12.47
N LEU A 20 6.68 19.76 -12.05
CA LEU A 20 7.16 18.71 -12.94
C LEU A 20 6.00 17.89 -13.49
N LEU A 21 5.11 17.39 -12.64
CA LEU A 21 3.94 16.62 -13.07
C LEU A 21 3.03 17.40 -14.03
N VAL A 22 2.76 18.69 -13.77
CA VAL A 22 2.00 19.54 -14.70
C VAL A 22 2.66 19.60 -16.08
N SER A 23 4.00 19.71 -16.13
CA SER A 23 4.74 19.76 -17.39
C SER A 23 4.78 18.43 -18.15
N LEU A 24 4.72 17.31 -17.43
CA LEU A 24 4.82 15.96 -18.00
C LEU A 24 3.46 15.34 -18.32
N LEU A 25 2.37 15.79 -17.68
CA LEU A 25 1.03 15.24 -17.87
C LEU A 25 0.59 15.19 -19.35
N PRO A 26 0.84 16.23 -20.19
CA PRO A 26 0.52 16.14 -21.61
C PRO A 26 1.28 15.01 -22.33
N LYS A 27 2.54 14.76 -21.95
CA LYS A 27 3.35 13.66 -22.52
C LYS A 27 2.75 12.32 -22.13
N PHE A 28 2.41 12.11 -20.86
CA PHE A 28 1.77 10.88 -20.39
C PHE A 28 0.43 10.63 -21.12
N LYS A 29 -0.40 11.67 -21.28
CA LYS A 29 -1.69 11.57 -22.01
C LYS A 29 -1.52 11.31 -23.51
N SER A 30 -0.41 11.73 -24.11
CA SER A 30 -0.13 11.55 -25.55
C SER A 30 0.35 10.14 -25.92
N GLY A 31 0.63 9.29 -24.93
CA GLY A 31 1.08 7.92 -25.14
C GLY A 31 2.50 7.68 -24.64
N TYR A 32 3.25 6.88 -25.39
CA TYR A 32 4.59 6.42 -25.02
C TYR A 32 5.58 7.58 -24.80
N ALA A 33 6.00 7.81 -23.55
CA ALA A 33 6.95 8.87 -23.18
C ALA A 33 7.94 8.40 -22.10
N PRO A 34 8.89 7.50 -22.42
CA PRO A 34 9.87 6.99 -21.47
C PRO A 34 10.74 8.10 -20.87
N GLU A 35 11.07 9.14 -21.65
CA GLU A 35 11.85 10.28 -21.19
C GLU A 35 11.13 11.05 -20.08
N ALA A 36 9.79 11.07 -20.10
CA ALA A 36 8.99 11.69 -19.04
C ALA A 36 9.10 10.91 -17.71
N LEU A 37 9.16 9.58 -17.76
CA LEU A 37 9.39 8.76 -16.57
C LEU A 37 10.82 8.91 -16.04
N ASP A 38 11.80 9.04 -16.93
CA ASP A 38 13.19 9.32 -16.53
C ASP A 38 13.32 10.67 -15.83
N GLU A 39 12.58 11.69 -16.28
CA GLU A 39 12.53 12.99 -15.59
C GLU A 39 12.00 12.87 -14.14
N ILE A 40 10.99 12.01 -13.90
CA ILE A 40 10.47 11.71 -12.55
C ILE A 40 11.54 11.02 -11.69
N ASN A 41 12.24 10.02 -12.24
CA ASN A 41 13.29 9.32 -11.51
C ASN A 41 14.46 10.23 -11.18
N LEU A 42 14.94 11.02 -12.14
CA LEU A 42 15.99 12.01 -11.91
C LEU A 42 15.57 13.05 -10.88
N PHE A 43 14.29 13.44 -10.86
CA PHE A 43 13.77 14.35 -9.85
C PHE A 43 13.94 13.76 -8.44
N TRP A 44 13.50 12.53 -8.22
CA TRP A 44 13.55 11.89 -6.91
C TRP A 44 14.97 11.50 -6.49
N LEU A 45 15.77 10.94 -7.40
CA LEU A 45 17.17 10.58 -7.11
C LEU A 45 18.01 11.79 -6.66
N ARG A 46 17.79 12.97 -7.25
CA ARG A 46 18.48 14.20 -6.85
C ARG A 46 18.10 14.71 -5.45
N ARG A 47 17.00 14.23 -4.89
CA ARG A 47 16.41 14.70 -3.62
C ARG A 47 16.32 13.59 -2.56
N ILE A 48 16.91 12.43 -2.88
CA ILE A 48 16.67 11.20 -2.15
C ILE A 48 17.18 11.29 -0.71
N GLU A 49 18.31 11.96 -0.50
CA GLU A 49 18.92 12.13 0.82
C GLU A 49 18.13 13.11 1.69
N GLU A 50 17.56 14.18 1.12
CA GLU A 50 16.64 15.06 1.86
C GLU A 50 15.36 14.33 2.28
N VAL A 51 14.83 13.47 1.40
CA VAL A 51 13.66 12.64 1.71
C VAL A 51 13.99 11.63 2.81
N LYS A 52 15.13 10.91 2.71
CA LYS A 52 15.58 10.00 3.79
C LYS A 52 15.73 10.72 5.11
N LEU A 53 16.36 11.90 5.10
CA LEU A 53 16.56 12.68 6.32
C LEU A 53 15.22 13.07 6.95
N TYR A 54 14.23 13.48 6.14
CA TYR A 54 12.88 13.76 6.62
C TYR A 54 12.22 12.51 7.21
N LEU A 55 12.25 11.39 6.49
CA LEU A 55 11.61 10.16 6.93
C LEU A 55 12.23 9.57 8.20
N LYS A 56 13.53 9.77 8.44
CA LYS A 56 14.22 9.29 9.65
C LYS A 56 14.10 10.21 10.86
N ASN A 57 13.88 11.52 10.65
CA ASN A 57 13.94 12.49 11.75
C ASN A 57 12.61 13.16 12.08
N TRP A 58 11.69 13.25 11.11
CA TRP A 58 10.44 13.99 11.24
C TRP A 58 9.22 13.12 11.07
N PHE A 59 9.28 12.13 10.20
CA PHE A 59 8.15 11.24 9.96
C PHE A 59 7.93 10.16 11.03
N PRO A 60 8.93 9.56 11.72
CA PRO A 60 8.71 8.36 12.54
C PRO A 60 7.59 8.46 13.57
N GLY A 61 6.97 7.32 13.86
CA GLY A 61 6.12 7.11 15.01
C GLY A 61 4.74 6.51 14.71
N LYS A 62 4.06 6.16 15.80
CA LYS A 62 2.78 5.44 15.81
C LYS A 62 1.61 6.16 15.12
N ASN A 63 1.73 7.46 14.89
CA ASN A 63 0.69 8.29 14.25
C ASN A 63 1.07 8.69 12.82
N SER A 64 2.08 8.05 12.25
CA SER A 64 2.58 8.36 10.91
C SER A 64 2.20 7.26 9.95
N TYR A 65 1.30 7.58 9.01
CA TYR A 65 0.72 6.61 8.10
C TYR A 65 1.17 6.84 6.66
N VAL A 66 1.41 5.73 5.97
CA VAL A 66 1.79 5.70 4.56
C VAL A 66 0.69 4.99 3.77
N PHE A 67 0.02 5.70 2.88
CA PHE A 67 -0.87 5.11 1.89
C PHE A 67 -0.03 4.35 0.85
N THR A 68 -0.09 3.03 0.88
CA THR A 68 0.71 2.14 0.03
C THR A 68 -0.09 0.92 -0.42
N ALA A 69 0.55 0.00 -1.16
CA ALA A 69 -0.09 -1.13 -1.85
C ALA A 69 -1.17 -0.74 -2.88
N ALA A 70 -1.23 0.55 -3.24
CA ALA A 70 -2.08 1.08 -4.30
C ALA A 70 -1.21 1.77 -5.36
N THR A 71 -1.77 1.92 -6.55
CA THR A 71 -1.16 2.65 -7.67
C THR A 71 -1.37 4.16 -7.54
N PHE A 72 -2.50 4.59 -6.99
CA PHE A 72 -2.82 6.00 -6.73
C PHE A 72 -3.82 6.11 -5.56
N MET A 73 -4.08 7.33 -5.09
CA MET A 73 -4.95 7.59 -3.94
C MET A 73 -6.42 7.43 -4.30
N ASP A 74 -6.80 7.87 -5.50
CA ASP A 74 -8.18 7.92 -6.00
C ASP A 74 -8.96 9.04 -5.32
N PHE A 75 -8.48 10.26 -5.58
CA PHE A 75 -8.93 11.49 -4.96
C PHE A 75 -10.41 11.76 -5.22
N ASP A 76 -10.88 11.53 -6.45
CA ASP A 76 -12.27 11.79 -6.86
C ASP A 76 -13.27 10.91 -6.11
N ASP A 77 -12.86 9.70 -5.72
CA ASP A 77 -13.64 8.76 -4.93
C ASP A 77 -13.52 9.02 -3.42
N ASN A 78 -12.95 10.16 -3.01
CA ASN A 78 -12.80 10.62 -1.63
C ASN A 78 -11.97 9.68 -0.73
N GLU A 79 -11.06 8.91 -1.31
CA GLU A 79 -10.23 7.92 -0.59
C GLU A 79 -9.20 8.56 0.34
N HIS A 80 -8.92 9.84 0.13
CA HIS A 80 -8.11 10.66 1.03
C HIS A 80 -8.80 10.92 2.37
N LEU A 81 -10.15 10.95 2.44
CA LEU A 81 -10.87 11.32 3.67
C LEU A 81 -10.72 10.27 4.78
N PRO A 82 -10.99 8.95 4.54
CA PRO A 82 -10.76 7.93 5.56
C PRO A 82 -9.28 7.82 5.96
N PHE A 83 -8.37 8.07 5.02
CA PHE A 83 -6.93 8.08 5.30
C PHE A 83 -6.53 9.19 6.27
N LEU A 84 -7.07 10.40 6.08
CA LEU A 84 -6.83 11.56 6.95
C LEU A 84 -7.40 11.39 8.37
N LEU A 85 -8.31 10.43 8.60
CA LEU A 85 -8.76 10.08 9.95
C LEU A 85 -7.68 9.36 10.78
N MET A 86 -6.73 8.69 10.12
CA MET A 86 -5.75 7.83 10.77
C MET A 86 -4.41 8.56 10.97
N GLY A 87 -4.02 8.77 12.23
CA GLY A 87 -2.78 9.46 12.57
C GLY A 87 -2.78 10.97 12.26
N ASN A 88 -1.60 11.57 12.25
CA ASN A 88 -1.40 13.01 12.08
C ASN A 88 -0.27 13.39 11.11
N LYS A 89 0.39 12.41 10.51
CA LYS A 89 1.36 12.62 9.43
C LYS A 89 1.05 11.60 8.35
N HIS A 90 0.90 12.09 7.12
CA HIS A 90 0.41 11.26 6.02
C HIS A 90 1.33 11.37 4.83
N ILE A 91 1.69 10.20 4.30
CA ILE A 91 2.43 10.09 3.05
C ILE A 91 1.61 9.25 2.08
N LEU A 92 1.52 9.70 0.84
CA LEU A 92 1.19 8.87 -0.31
C LEU A 92 2.48 8.36 -0.94
N ASP A 93 2.63 7.04 -0.99
CA ASP A 93 3.80 6.40 -1.58
C ASP A 93 3.74 6.43 -3.11
N ASP A 94 4.64 7.18 -3.73
CA ASP A 94 4.62 7.47 -5.16
C ASP A 94 5.07 6.30 -6.04
N SER A 95 4.13 5.71 -6.76
CA SER A 95 4.40 4.58 -7.64
C SER A 95 4.99 4.98 -9.01
N LEU A 96 4.99 6.26 -9.40
CA LEU A 96 5.47 6.69 -10.72
C LEU A 96 6.94 6.34 -10.95
N SER A 97 7.76 6.43 -9.91
CA SER A 97 9.18 6.06 -9.94
C SER A 97 9.39 4.57 -10.27
N LYS A 98 8.50 3.69 -9.78
CA LYS A 98 8.56 2.24 -10.01
C LYS A 98 8.19 1.87 -11.45
N TYR A 99 7.29 2.61 -12.10
CA TYR A 99 6.89 2.32 -13.47
C TYR A 99 8.00 2.53 -14.50
N SER A 100 8.94 3.45 -14.24
CA SER A 100 10.14 3.60 -15.09
C SER A 100 11.00 2.33 -15.07
N LEU A 101 11.22 1.73 -13.90
CA LEU A 101 12.01 0.50 -13.74
C LEU A 101 11.35 -0.68 -14.45
N ILE A 102 10.06 -0.90 -14.19
CA ILE A 102 9.27 -1.97 -14.83
C ILE A 102 9.29 -1.81 -16.35
N ARG A 103 9.21 -0.58 -16.86
CA ARG A 103 9.22 -0.35 -18.29
C ARG A 103 10.54 -0.75 -18.95
N SER A 104 11.68 -0.54 -18.29
CA SER A 104 12.99 -0.85 -18.86
C SER A 104 13.16 -2.33 -19.22
N GLU A 105 12.35 -3.21 -18.62
CA GLU A 105 12.38 -4.66 -18.79
C GLU A 105 11.20 -5.21 -19.62
N MET A 106 10.23 -4.36 -19.98
CA MET A 106 8.98 -4.78 -20.61
C MET A 106 9.00 -4.66 -22.14
N SER A 107 8.57 -5.71 -22.85
CA SER A 107 8.38 -5.67 -24.31
C SER A 107 7.19 -4.79 -24.72
N GLU A 108 7.22 -4.24 -25.94
CA GLU A 108 6.06 -3.51 -26.50
C GLU A 108 4.84 -4.43 -26.68
N GLY A 109 3.64 -3.89 -26.49
CA GLY A 109 2.39 -4.64 -26.60
C GLY A 109 1.29 -4.13 -25.68
N LYS A 110 0.20 -4.91 -25.55
CA LYS A 110 -0.99 -4.53 -24.77
C LYS A 110 -0.71 -4.22 -23.30
N ASP A 111 0.27 -4.90 -22.71
CA ASP A 111 0.65 -4.69 -21.31
C ASP A 111 1.34 -3.34 -21.11
N ALA A 112 2.14 -2.92 -22.11
CA ALA A 112 2.73 -1.59 -22.12
C ALA A 112 1.65 -0.50 -22.24
N ASP A 113 0.66 -0.67 -23.13
CA ASP A 113 -0.46 0.29 -23.27
C ASP A 113 -1.24 0.45 -21.96
N PHE A 114 -1.50 -0.66 -21.25
CA PHE A 114 -2.14 -0.62 -19.94
C PHE A 114 -1.29 0.14 -18.92
N LEU A 115 0.01 -0.13 -18.87
CA LEU A 115 0.95 0.58 -17.99
C LEU A 115 0.95 2.09 -18.25
N TYR A 116 0.97 2.53 -19.51
CA TYR A 116 0.93 3.97 -19.86
C TYR A 116 -0.38 4.65 -19.47
N LYS A 117 -1.51 3.93 -19.59
CA LYS A 117 -2.79 4.41 -19.06
C LYS A 117 -2.71 4.58 -17.54
N GLN A 118 -2.15 3.61 -16.82
CA GLN A 118 -2.00 3.69 -15.37
C GLN A 118 -1.06 4.82 -14.93
N ILE A 119 0.03 5.04 -15.64
CA ILE A 119 0.94 6.19 -15.41
C ILE A 119 0.18 7.51 -15.52
N SER A 120 -0.63 7.66 -16.58
CA SER A 120 -1.42 8.88 -16.80
C SER A 120 -2.43 9.13 -15.69
N VAL A 121 -3.17 8.08 -15.29
CA VAL A 121 -4.14 8.15 -14.19
C VAL A 121 -3.44 8.51 -12.88
N THR A 122 -2.31 7.85 -12.58
CA THR A 122 -1.54 8.10 -11.35
C THR A 122 -1.00 9.53 -11.29
N ALA A 123 -0.46 10.05 -12.39
CA ALA A 123 0.05 11.41 -12.46
C ALA A 123 -1.06 12.46 -12.29
N GLU A 124 -2.23 12.22 -12.86
CA GLU A 124 -3.41 13.10 -12.72
C GLU A 124 -3.95 13.08 -11.29
N ASP A 125 -4.02 11.91 -10.66
CA ASP A 125 -4.46 11.77 -9.27
C ASP A 125 -3.47 12.42 -8.28
N ASN A 126 -2.17 12.18 -8.45
CA ASN A 126 -1.12 12.83 -7.65
C ASN A 126 -1.19 14.37 -7.76
N LEU A 127 -1.51 14.91 -8.94
CA LEU A 127 -1.70 16.35 -9.12
C LEU A 127 -2.88 16.88 -8.30
N LYS A 128 -4.01 16.15 -8.27
CA LYS A 128 -5.17 16.54 -7.45
C LYS A 128 -4.83 16.56 -5.96
N VAL A 129 -4.08 15.57 -5.48
CA VAL A 129 -3.59 15.55 -4.09
C VAL A 129 -2.71 16.78 -3.80
N LEU A 130 -1.74 17.07 -4.68
CA LEU A 130 -0.83 18.22 -4.53
C LEU A 130 -1.53 19.58 -4.66
N GLU A 131 -2.68 19.63 -5.33
CA GLU A 131 -3.47 20.84 -5.55
C GLU A 131 -4.41 21.15 -4.39
N ASN A 132 -5.06 20.13 -3.84
CA ASN A 132 -6.22 20.31 -2.97
C ASN A 132 -5.95 19.96 -1.50
N ILE A 133 -4.95 19.12 -1.19
CA ILE A 133 -4.73 18.63 0.20
C ILE A 133 -3.77 19.53 1.01
N HIS A 134 -3.21 20.60 0.42
CA HIS A 134 -2.43 21.63 1.13
C HIS A 134 -1.28 21.14 2.05
N ASN A 135 -0.58 20.06 1.67
CA ASN A 135 0.49 19.39 2.43
C ASN A 135 0.03 18.58 3.66
N GLU A 136 -1.28 18.36 3.86
CA GLU A 136 -1.75 17.38 4.84
C GLU A 136 -1.34 15.94 4.44
N ILE A 137 -1.18 15.69 3.13
CA ILE A 137 -0.62 14.46 2.56
C ILE A 137 0.59 14.85 1.71
N LEU A 138 1.75 14.27 2.01
CA LEU A 138 2.97 14.42 1.22
C LEU A 138 3.12 13.26 0.24
N ILE A 139 3.50 13.52 -1.01
CA ILE A 139 3.82 12.47 -1.98
C ILE A 139 5.32 12.20 -1.94
N LEU A 140 5.73 11.00 -1.55
CA LEU A 140 7.14 10.63 -1.42
C LEU A 140 7.38 9.19 -1.95
N PRO A 141 8.51 8.91 -2.61
CA PRO A 141 8.76 7.64 -3.28
C PRO A 141 9.36 6.61 -2.31
N LEU A 142 8.58 6.11 -1.35
CA LEU A 142 9.11 5.24 -0.29
C LEU A 142 9.72 3.96 -0.85
N ARG A 143 9.08 3.36 -1.85
CA ARG A 143 9.59 2.16 -2.53
C ARG A 143 10.89 2.37 -3.31
N LEU A 144 11.19 3.60 -3.75
CA LEU A 144 12.48 3.92 -4.39
C LEU A 144 13.62 3.93 -3.36
N LEU A 145 13.33 4.27 -2.11
CA LEU A 145 14.34 4.44 -1.07
C LEU A 145 14.95 3.13 -0.59
N ASN A 146 14.20 2.04 -0.69
CA ASN A 146 14.63 0.71 -0.27
C ASN A 146 15.56 0.01 -1.27
N GLN A 147 15.87 0.64 -2.40
CA GLN A 147 16.69 0.06 -3.46
C GLN A 147 18.20 0.09 -3.18
N SER A 148 18.66 0.54 -2.01
CA SER A 148 20.10 0.58 -1.69
C SER A 148 20.63 -0.71 -1.05
N ASN A 149 21.72 -1.23 -1.64
CA ASN A 149 22.68 -2.27 -1.22
C ASN A 149 22.21 -3.70 -0.89
N ASP A 150 20.97 -3.94 -0.49
CA ASP A 150 20.50 -5.28 -0.05
C ASP A 150 19.37 -5.88 -0.89
N GLN A 151 19.11 -5.34 -2.10
CA GLN A 151 18.03 -5.82 -2.99
C GLN A 151 18.06 -7.34 -3.21
N LYS A 152 19.26 -7.92 -3.33
CA LYS A 152 19.44 -9.36 -3.46
C LYS A 152 18.98 -10.14 -2.23
N VAL A 153 19.19 -9.61 -1.02
CA VAL A 153 18.74 -10.24 0.22
C VAL A 153 17.22 -10.22 0.31
N PHE A 154 16.57 -9.16 -0.17
CA PHE A 154 15.11 -9.05 -0.21
C PHE A 154 14.47 -9.98 -1.25
N GLU A 155 15.08 -10.06 -2.43
CA GLU A 155 14.69 -11.04 -3.46
C GLU A 155 14.77 -12.45 -2.88
N GLU A 156 15.91 -12.83 -2.29
CA GLU A 156 16.12 -14.12 -1.63
C GLU A 156 15.09 -14.38 -0.52
N ALA A 157 14.77 -13.39 0.31
CA ALA A 157 13.77 -13.53 1.38
C ALA A 157 12.37 -13.84 0.82
N GLY A 158 11.97 -13.19 -0.27
CA GLY A 158 10.70 -13.49 -0.92
C GLY A 158 10.70 -14.82 -1.66
N GLU A 159 11.83 -15.25 -2.23
CA GLU A 159 11.97 -16.60 -2.80
C GLU A 159 11.76 -17.66 -1.72
N GLN A 160 12.40 -17.49 -0.57
CA GLN A 160 12.24 -18.40 0.57
C GLN A 160 10.80 -18.41 1.08
N ALA A 161 10.15 -17.24 1.19
CA ALA A 161 8.74 -17.16 1.56
C ALA A 161 7.83 -17.90 0.57
N PHE A 162 8.07 -17.75 -0.74
CA PHE A 162 7.32 -18.47 -1.77
C PHE A 162 7.55 -19.98 -1.72
N VAL A 163 8.82 -20.42 -1.66
CA VAL A 163 9.17 -21.85 -1.57
C VAL A 163 8.58 -22.48 -0.30
N SER A 164 8.49 -21.72 0.80
CA SER A 164 7.90 -22.18 2.06
C SER A 164 6.40 -22.53 1.98
N LEU A 165 5.74 -22.26 0.85
CA LEU A 165 4.37 -22.69 0.56
C LEU A 165 4.28 -24.17 0.16
N PHE A 166 5.42 -24.82 -0.09
CA PHE A 166 5.49 -26.17 -0.65
C PHE A 166 6.26 -27.15 0.24
N ASN A 167 5.82 -28.41 0.24
CA ASN A 167 6.46 -29.56 0.84
C ASN A 167 7.40 -30.24 -0.17
N GLY A 168 8.64 -30.49 0.21
CA GLY A 168 9.60 -31.22 -0.65
C GLY A 168 10.12 -30.42 -1.85
N ILE A 169 9.94 -29.09 -1.85
CA ILE A 169 10.54 -28.12 -2.77
C ILE A 169 11.42 -27.19 -1.92
N TYR A 170 12.70 -27.03 -2.30
CA TYR A 170 13.66 -26.26 -1.51
C TYR A 170 14.28 -25.06 -2.24
N SER A 171 13.89 -24.84 -3.50
CA SER A 171 14.33 -23.68 -4.29
C SER A 171 13.32 -23.36 -5.39
N LEU A 172 13.39 -22.15 -5.96
CA LEU A 172 12.59 -21.79 -7.14
C LEU A 172 12.89 -22.69 -8.34
N ASN A 173 14.14 -23.08 -8.54
CA ASN A 173 14.51 -24.00 -9.62
C ASN A 173 13.79 -25.35 -9.45
N GLU A 174 13.81 -25.92 -8.24
CA GLU A 174 13.07 -27.16 -7.96
C GLU A 174 11.56 -26.99 -8.16
N TYR A 175 11.00 -25.83 -7.83
CA TYR A 175 9.59 -25.53 -8.09
C TYR A 175 9.27 -25.62 -9.59
N PHE A 176 10.04 -24.93 -10.43
CA PHE A 176 9.80 -24.96 -11.88
C PHE A 176 10.15 -26.31 -12.54
N GLU A 177 11.01 -27.13 -11.92
CA GLU A 177 11.28 -28.50 -12.38
C GLU A 177 10.15 -29.48 -12.02
N LYS A 178 9.57 -29.34 -10.82
CA LYS A 178 8.57 -30.29 -10.28
C LYS A 178 7.13 -29.90 -10.58
N CYS A 179 6.85 -28.61 -10.76
CA CYS A 179 5.50 -28.08 -10.97
C CYS A 179 5.34 -27.53 -12.39
N ASN A 180 4.37 -28.05 -13.13
CA ASN A 180 3.98 -27.52 -14.44
C ASN A 180 2.49 -27.15 -14.49
N SER A 181 1.63 -27.98 -13.90
CA SER A 181 0.18 -27.79 -13.82
C SER A 181 -0.27 -27.40 -12.40
N ILE A 182 -1.49 -26.88 -12.28
CA ILE A 182 -2.12 -26.63 -10.97
C ILE A 182 -2.25 -27.90 -10.11
N ASP A 183 -2.36 -29.08 -10.73
CA ASP A 183 -2.41 -30.35 -9.99
C ASP A 183 -1.04 -30.67 -9.36
N ASP A 184 0.06 -30.35 -10.03
CA ASP A 184 1.42 -30.49 -9.46
C ASP A 184 1.63 -29.48 -8.32
N ILE A 185 1.18 -28.24 -8.50
CA ILE A 185 1.23 -27.20 -7.46
C ILE A 185 0.50 -27.69 -6.20
N ILE A 186 -0.72 -28.22 -6.34
CA ILE A 186 -1.50 -28.76 -5.21
C ILE A 186 -0.80 -29.98 -4.61
N HIS A 187 -0.22 -30.86 -5.43
CA HIS A 187 0.48 -32.05 -4.96
C HIS A 187 1.64 -31.72 -4.02
N PHE A 188 2.43 -30.70 -4.37
CA PHE A 188 3.56 -30.25 -3.55
C PHE A 188 3.17 -29.18 -2.54
N ALA A 189 1.95 -28.65 -2.54
CA ALA A 189 1.56 -27.60 -1.62
C ALA A 189 1.54 -28.08 -0.16
N ARG A 190 1.71 -27.14 0.75
CA ARG A 190 1.42 -27.38 2.17
C ARG A 190 -0.07 -27.62 2.40
N ASP A 191 -0.38 -28.39 3.44
CA ASP A 191 -1.75 -28.73 3.83
C ASP A 191 -2.63 -27.50 4.09
N ASP A 192 -2.04 -26.36 4.48
CA ASP A 192 -2.75 -25.11 4.76
C ASP A 192 -2.68 -24.06 3.64
N ILE A 193 -2.26 -24.44 2.43
CA ILE A 193 -2.07 -23.52 1.30
C ILE A 193 -3.32 -22.70 0.96
N GLU A 194 -4.50 -23.31 1.08
CA GLU A 194 -5.78 -22.67 0.75
C GLU A 194 -6.07 -21.46 1.64
N ARG A 195 -5.53 -21.46 2.86
CA ARG A 195 -5.61 -20.33 3.80
C ARG A 195 -4.48 -19.34 3.58
N LEU A 196 -3.30 -19.81 3.18
CA LEU A 196 -2.10 -18.97 3.03
C LEU A 196 -2.16 -18.11 1.77
N VAL A 197 -2.72 -18.63 0.68
CA VAL A 197 -2.78 -17.94 -0.61
C VAL A 197 -4.16 -17.31 -0.78
N MET A 198 -4.16 -16.01 -1.07
CA MET A 198 -5.34 -15.23 -1.45
C MET A 198 -5.07 -14.64 -2.83
N PHE A 199 -5.84 -15.02 -3.84
CA PHE A 199 -5.53 -14.64 -5.22
C PHE A 199 -6.08 -13.26 -5.62
N SER A 200 -7.20 -12.84 -5.05
CA SER A 200 -7.88 -11.58 -5.38
C SER A 200 -8.73 -11.09 -4.19
N GLU A 201 -9.29 -9.88 -4.28
CA GLU A 201 -10.22 -9.34 -3.27
C GLU A 201 -11.50 -10.18 -3.15
N ASP A 202 -11.97 -10.75 -4.26
CA ASP A 202 -13.18 -11.57 -4.36
C ASP A 202 -12.89 -13.08 -4.24
N ASP A 203 -11.74 -13.45 -3.69
CA ASP A 203 -11.32 -14.85 -3.56
C ASP A 203 -12.24 -15.62 -2.60
N ASP A 204 -13.10 -16.48 -3.15
CA ASP A 204 -14.08 -17.24 -2.39
C ASP A 204 -13.46 -18.53 -1.83
N VAL A 205 -13.18 -18.51 -0.53
CA VAL A 205 -12.64 -19.66 0.23
C VAL A 205 -13.57 -20.87 0.28
N MET A 206 -14.83 -20.75 -0.14
CA MET A 206 -15.77 -21.89 -0.26
C MET A 206 -15.55 -22.69 -1.54
N LEU A 207 -14.85 -22.13 -2.53
CA LEU A 207 -14.45 -22.83 -3.74
C LEU A 207 -13.15 -23.61 -3.49
N ASP A 208 -12.97 -24.70 -4.23
CA ASP A 208 -11.71 -25.43 -4.20
C ASP A 208 -10.56 -24.56 -4.75
N PHE A 209 -9.33 -24.85 -4.29
CA PHE A 209 -8.15 -24.06 -4.63
C PHE A 209 -7.91 -23.92 -6.16
N LYS A 210 -8.24 -24.95 -6.92
CA LYS A 210 -8.03 -25.00 -8.37
C LYS A 210 -9.00 -24.06 -9.08
N GLU A 211 -10.25 -24.01 -8.65
CA GLU A 211 -11.23 -23.08 -9.21
C GLU A 211 -10.92 -21.63 -8.81
N ARG A 212 -10.51 -21.39 -7.56
CA ARG A 212 -10.03 -20.07 -7.10
C ARG A 212 -8.89 -19.55 -7.98
N PHE A 213 -7.89 -20.40 -8.26
CA PHE A 213 -6.80 -20.05 -9.17
C PHE A 213 -7.30 -19.74 -10.58
N ARG A 214 -8.23 -20.54 -11.14
CA ARG A 214 -8.79 -20.29 -12.49
C ARG A 214 -9.60 -19.01 -12.58
N ILE A 215 -10.32 -18.63 -11.52
CA ILE A 215 -11.00 -17.33 -11.43
C ILE A 215 -9.95 -16.23 -11.48
N ALA A 216 -8.92 -16.32 -10.65
CA ALA A 216 -7.83 -15.33 -10.63
C ALA A 216 -7.18 -15.15 -12.00
N LEU A 217 -6.84 -16.22 -12.71
CA LEU A 217 -6.29 -16.14 -14.07
C LEU A 217 -7.21 -15.41 -15.07
N ARG A 218 -8.53 -15.53 -14.92
CA ARG A 218 -9.50 -14.84 -15.77
C ARG A 218 -9.58 -13.35 -15.46
N ASP A 219 -9.37 -12.97 -14.21
CA ASP A 219 -9.51 -11.59 -13.73
C ASP A 219 -8.20 -10.79 -13.88
N THR A 220 -7.04 -11.46 -13.81
CA THR A 220 -5.71 -10.83 -13.88
C THR A 220 -5.03 -11.02 -15.24
N LYS A 221 -5.78 -10.95 -16.35
CA LYS A 221 -5.27 -11.23 -17.72
C LYS A 221 -4.06 -10.39 -18.15
N TYR A 222 -3.78 -9.27 -17.49
CA TYR A 222 -2.62 -8.40 -17.75
C TYR A 222 -1.36 -8.80 -16.94
N MET A 223 -1.49 -9.71 -15.97
CA MET A 223 -0.37 -10.19 -15.13
C MET A 223 0.03 -11.64 -15.43
N VAL A 224 -0.75 -12.34 -16.26
CA VAL A 224 -0.60 -13.77 -16.54
C VAL A 224 -0.47 -14.00 -18.03
N ASP A 225 0.38 -14.95 -18.42
CA ASP A 225 0.54 -15.37 -19.81
C ASP A 225 -0.17 -16.71 -20.00
N PRO A 226 -1.32 -16.76 -20.72
CA PRO A 226 -2.06 -18.00 -20.93
C PRO A 226 -1.28 -19.03 -21.77
N ASN A 227 -0.16 -18.65 -22.40
CA ASN A 227 0.72 -19.55 -23.12
C ASN A 227 1.81 -20.16 -22.23
N ARG A 228 1.94 -19.69 -20.99
CA ARG A 228 2.88 -20.24 -20.01
C ARG A 228 2.21 -21.30 -19.14
N PRO A 229 3.00 -22.21 -18.54
CA PRO A 229 2.49 -23.19 -17.59
C PRO A 229 1.80 -22.55 -16.38
N ASP A 230 0.90 -23.29 -15.73
CA ASP A 230 0.22 -22.84 -14.50
C ASP A 230 1.23 -22.46 -13.41
N SER A 231 2.36 -23.17 -13.33
CA SER A 231 3.41 -22.87 -12.35
C SER A 231 4.01 -21.47 -12.51
N TYR A 232 4.17 -21.01 -13.75
CA TYR A 232 4.62 -19.64 -14.03
C TYR A 232 3.58 -18.61 -13.61
N ASN A 233 2.32 -18.80 -14.00
CA ASN A 233 1.26 -17.85 -13.69
C ASN A 233 0.97 -17.80 -12.18
N PHE A 234 1.01 -18.94 -11.49
CA PHE A 234 0.92 -19.00 -10.03
C PHE A 234 2.06 -18.25 -9.37
N PHE A 235 3.30 -18.47 -9.84
CA PHE A 235 4.47 -17.73 -9.35
C PHE A 235 4.28 -16.22 -9.54
N MET A 236 3.94 -15.76 -10.74
CA MET A 236 3.75 -14.33 -11.02
C MET A 236 2.72 -13.67 -10.10
N LEU A 237 1.60 -14.34 -9.81
CA LEU A 237 0.58 -13.82 -8.90
C LEU A 237 1.06 -13.82 -7.45
N VAL A 238 1.43 -14.98 -6.92
CA VAL A 238 1.69 -15.15 -5.48
C VAL A 238 3.02 -14.53 -5.07
N PHE A 239 4.07 -14.69 -5.87
CA PHE A 239 5.36 -14.07 -5.60
C PHE A 239 5.27 -12.53 -5.68
N GLY A 240 4.50 -12.00 -6.63
CA GLY A 240 4.25 -10.55 -6.73
C GLY A 240 3.63 -9.97 -5.45
N PHE A 241 2.64 -10.66 -4.86
CA PHE A 241 2.04 -10.25 -3.59
C PHE A 241 3.00 -10.37 -2.41
N ILE A 242 3.79 -11.45 -2.36
CA ILE A 242 4.82 -11.64 -1.33
C ILE A 242 5.85 -10.51 -1.38
N GLN A 243 6.40 -10.20 -2.57
CA GLN A 243 7.39 -9.14 -2.74
C GLN A 243 6.82 -7.77 -2.36
N GLN A 244 5.59 -7.45 -2.79
CA GLN A 244 4.94 -6.21 -2.40
C GLN A 244 4.79 -6.10 -0.87
N ALA A 245 4.39 -7.18 -0.20
CA ALA A 245 4.22 -7.17 1.25
C ALA A 245 5.56 -7.03 1.99
N LEU A 246 6.62 -7.70 1.53
CA LEU A 246 7.97 -7.54 2.09
C LEU A 246 8.47 -6.10 1.91
N ASP A 247 8.36 -5.53 0.72
CA ASP A 247 8.72 -4.13 0.44
C ASP A 247 8.06 -3.18 1.44
N ILE A 248 6.77 -3.36 1.70
CA ILE A 248 5.99 -2.52 2.61
C ILE A 248 6.45 -2.70 4.06
N ILE A 249 6.60 -3.95 4.53
CA ILE A 249 7.03 -4.24 5.91
C ILE A 249 8.40 -3.60 6.15
N VAL A 250 9.35 -3.83 5.25
CA VAL A 250 10.72 -3.32 5.36
C VAL A 250 10.73 -1.79 5.37
N SER A 251 10.03 -1.14 4.44
CA SER A 251 9.92 0.32 4.40
C SER A 251 9.38 0.88 5.72
N CYS A 252 8.32 0.26 6.22
CA CYS A 252 7.63 0.73 7.41
C CYS A 252 8.44 0.49 8.69
N VAL A 253 9.26 -0.56 8.73
CA VAL A 253 10.22 -0.81 9.82
C VAL A 253 11.39 0.19 9.76
N GLU A 254 11.99 0.40 8.58
CA GLU A 254 13.12 1.33 8.41
C GLU A 254 12.77 2.78 8.77
N TYR A 255 11.54 3.21 8.47
CA TYR A 255 11.06 4.57 8.73
C TYR A 255 10.09 4.68 9.91
N GLU A 256 9.95 3.60 10.69
CA GLU A 256 9.08 3.49 11.87
C GLU A 256 7.68 4.08 11.65
N CYS A 257 7.04 3.74 10.52
CA CYS A 257 5.70 4.20 10.15
C CYS A 257 4.70 3.05 10.01
N ILE A 258 3.43 3.38 9.79
CA ILE A 258 2.32 2.43 9.68
C ILE A 258 1.79 2.42 8.25
N PRO A 259 1.69 1.26 7.58
CA PRO A 259 1.05 1.18 6.28
C PRO A 259 -0.46 1.34 6.45
N TYR A 260 -1.03 2.25 5.66
CA TYR A 260 -2.47 2.35 5.43
C TYR A 260 -2.79 1.58 4.15
N ILE A 261 -3.51 0.48 4.31
CA ILE A 261 -3.84 -0.46 3.26
C ILE A 261 -5.35 -0.46 3.06
N ARG A 262 -5.80 -0.39 1.81
CA ARG A 262 -7.23 -0.49 1.46
C ARG A 262 -7.62 -1.82 0.78
N TYR A 263 -6.65 -2.52 0.20
CA TYR A 263 -6.87 -3.76 -0.52
C TYR A 263 -6.69 -4.99 0.39
N PRO A 264 -7.68 -5.91 0.45
CA PRO A 264 -7.61 -7.10 1.31
C PRO A 264 -6.43 -8.01 1.03
N VAL A 265 -6.06 -8.20 -0.25
CA VAL A 265 -4.94 -9.05 -0.66
C VAL A 265 -3.63 -8.56 -0.02
N SER A 266 -3.33 -7.27 -0.16
CA SER A 266 -2.12 -6.69 0.45
C SER A 266 -2.14 -6.79 1.98
N LEU A 267 -3.29 -6.55 2.62
CA LEU A 267 -3.44 -6.73 4.06
C LEU A 267 -3.14 -8.18 4.48
N HIS A 268 -3.66 -9.16 3.72
CA HIS A 268 -3.49 -10.58 3.97
C HIS A 268 -2.01 -10.98 3.93
N TYR A 269 -1.31 -10.67 2.84
CA TYR A 269 0.11 -11.02 2.70
C TYR A 269 1.01 -10.30 3.71
N ILE A 270 0.76 -9.02 4.02
CA ILE A 270 1.48 -8.31 5.08
C ILE A 270 1.22 -8.97 6.45
N SER A 271 -0.02 -9.32 6.74
CA SER A 271 -0.40 -9.95 8.02
C SER A 271 0.21 -11.34 8.18
N MET A 272 0.27 -12.12 7.10
CA MET A 272 0.88 -13.44 7.04
C MET A 272 2.40 -13.35 7.27
N LEU A 273 3.11 -12.54 6.49
CA LEU A 273 4.57 -12.45 6.55
C LEU A 273 5.06 -11.80 7.86
N SER A 274 4.35 -10.79 8.36
CA SER A 274 4.71 -10.15 9.63
C SER A 274 4.56 -11.07 10.85
N GLN A 275 3.90 -12.22 10.72
CA GLN A 275 3.76 -13.18 11.81
C GLN A 275 5.08 -13.84 12.22
N SER A 276 6.06 -13.94 11.31
CA SER A 276 7.39 -14.46 11.64
C SER A 276 8.34 -13.41 12.21
N MET A 277 7.88 -12.17 12.38
CA MET A 277 8.70 -11.00 12.76
C MET A 277 8.20 -10.35 14.05
N LEU A 278 7.53 -11.11 14.93
CA LEU A 278 6.92 -10.61 16.17
C LEU A 278 7.93 -10.30 17.28
N ASP A 279 9.20 -10.63 17.09
CA ASP A 279 10.32 -10.20 17.91
C ASP A 279 10.68 -8.72 17.67
N ILE A 280 10.27 -8.15 16.53
CA ILE A 280 10.46 -6.73 16.23
C ILE A 280 9.29 -5.92 16.81
N GLU A 281 9.58 -5.06 17.80
CA GLU A 281 8.55 -4.26 18.48
C GLU A 281 7.71 -3.40 17.51
N HIS A 282 8.38 -2.78 16.53
CA HIS A 282 7.69 -1.98 15.50
C HIS A 282 6.71 -2.81 14.67
N VAL A 283 7.03 -4.07 14.35
CA VAL A 283 6.14 -4.95 13.59
C VAL A 283 4.87 -5.26 14.38
N ILE A 284 4.97 -5.48 15.69
CA ILE A 284 3.80 -5.69 16.55
C ILE A 284 2.86 -4.47 16.51
N MET A 285 3.42 -3.26 16.62
CA MET A 285 2.66 -2.01 16.52
C MET A 285 2.06 -1.81 15.13
N LEU A 286 2.85 -2.05 14.08
CA LEU A 286 2.45 -1.95 12.68
C LEU A 286 1.22 -2.80 12.43
N ARG A 287 1.25 -4.08 12.82
CA ARG A 287 0.14 -5.03 12.64
C ARG A 287 -1.13 -4.51 13.30
N PHE A 288 -1.05 -4.03 14.54
CA PHE A 288 -2.21 -3.51 15.25
C PHE A 288 -2.84 -2.31 14.55
N ARG A 289 -2.03 -1.29 14.26
CA ARG A 289 -2.52 -0.03 13.71
C ARG A 289 -3.00 -0.14 12.27
N MET A 290 -2.30 -0.92 11.45
CA MET A 290 -2.74 -1.27 10.10
C MET A 290 -4.11 -1.95 10.11
N ASN A 291 -4.33 -2.93 11.01
CA ASN A 291 -5.61 -3.62 11.10
C ASN A 291 -6.75 -2.70 11.59
N VAL A 292 -6.48 -1.83 12.57
CA VAL A 292 -7.47 -0.82 13.00
C VAL A 292 -7.80 0.14 11.84
N GLY A 293 -6.78 0.65 11.13
CA GLY A 293 -6.98 1.52 9.97
C GLY A 293 -7.77 0.85 8.84
N PHE A 294 -7.50 -0.43 8.57
CA PHE A 294 -8.27 -1.21 7.58
C PHE A 294 -9.74 -1.38 7.97
N VAL A 295 -10.02 -1.62 9.26
CA VAL A 295 -11.40 -1.70 9.77
C VAL A 295 -12.11 -0.35 9.63
N VAL A 296 -11.44 0.75 9.99
CA VAL A 296 -11.98 2.11 9.81
C VAL A 296 -12.29 2.37 8.34
N TYR A 297 -11.36 2.06 7.43
CA TYR A 297 -11.55 2.20 6.00
C TYR A 297 -12.79 1.44 5.50
N LYS A 298 -12.92 0.14 5.84
CA LYS A 298 -14.04 -0.70 5.38
C LYS A 298 -15.39 -0.29 5.94
N LEU A 299 -15.44 0.37 7.11
CA LEU A 299 -16.69 0.81 7.75
C LEU A 299 -17.07 2.25 7.42
N CYS A 300 -16.14 3.03 6.88
CA CYS A 300 -16.34 4.45 6.66
C CYS A 300 -17.36 4.71 5.54
N ASP A 301 -18.35 5.53 5.84
CA ASP A 301 -19.21 6.16 4.85
C ASP A 301 -18.54 7.42 4.30
N LYS A 302 -17.90 7.28 3.13
CA LYS A 302 -17.22 8.39 2.43
C LYS A 302 -18.19 9.53 2.07
N SER A 303 -19.47 9.24 1.85
CA SER A 303 -20.47 10.28 1.52
C SER A 303 -20.77 11.18 2.72
N LYS A 304 -20.78 10.62 3.94
CA LYS A 304 -20.90 11.41 5.17
C LYS A 304 -19.65 12.23 5.43
N LEU A 305 -18.45 11.69 5.17
CA LEU A 305 -17.22 12.48 5.28
C LEU A 305 -17.19 13.66 4.31
N ALA A 306 -17.65 13.44 3.08
CA ALA A 306 -17.74 14.45 2.03
C ALA A 306 -18.96 15.39 2.17
N SER A 307 -19.71 15.32 3.28
CA SER A 307 -20.87 16.20 3.52
C SER A 307 -20.48 17.65 3.86
N VAL A 308 -19.22 17.86 4.23
CA VAL A 308 -18.61 19.18 4.46
C VAL A 308 -17.45 19.38 3.47
N CYS A 309 -17.01 20.62 3.26
CA CYS A 309 -15.84 20.85 2.42
C CYS A 309 -14.56 20.33 3.09
N LEU A 310 -13.50 20.13 2.31
CA LEU A 310 -12.26 19.53 2.79
C LEU A 310 -11.63 20.35 3.94
N GLU A 311 -11.64 21.67 3.85
CA GLU A 311 -11.10 22.55 4.89
C GLU A 311 -11.85 22.37 6.22
N ASP A 312 -13.18 22.35 6.17
CA ASP A 312 -14.03 22.11 7.33
C ASP A 312 -13.81 20.70 7.89
N PHE A 313 -13.68 19.68 7.04
CA PHE A 313 -13.36 18.32 7.44
C PHE A 313 -12.03 18.25 8.20
N LEU A 314 -10.97 18.88 7.65
CA LEU A 314 -9.64 18.89 8.26
C LEU A 314 -9.65 19.60 9.62
N GLU A 315 -10.30 20.77 9.70
CA GLU A 315 -10.42 21.52 10.96
C GLU A 315 -11.20 20.72 12.00
N LYS A 316 -12.34 20.16 11.62
CA LYS A 316 -13.17 19.35 12.52
C LYS A 316 -12.47 18.07 12.96
N ASN A 317 -11.78 17.37 12.07
CA ASN A 317 -11.00 16.19 12.45
C ASN A 317 -9.86 16.55 13.42
N LYS A 318 -9.20 17.71 13.22
CA LYS A 318 -8.17 18.19 14.14
C LYS A 318 -8.72 18.52 15.54
N ILE A 319 -9.92 19.10 15.62
CA ILE A 319 -10.60 19.40 16.89
C ILE A 319 -11.08 18.11 17.56
N TYR A 320 -11.78 17.26 16.80
CA TYR A 320 -12.37 16.03 17.31
C TYR A 320 -11.32 14.99 17.69
N ASN A 321 -10.23 14.93 16.91
CA ASN A 321 -9.12 13.99 17.02
C ASN A 321 -9.59 12.52 16.99
N PHE A 322 -10.14 12.12 15.85
CA PHE A 322 -10.74 10.79 15.67
C PHE A 322 -9.77 9.66 16.05
N ASN A 323 -8.54 9.71 15.53
CA ASN A 323 -7.51 8.71 15.79
C ASN A 323 -7.31 8.46 17.29
N ASP A 324 -7.04 9.52 18.06
CA ASP A 324 -6.74 9.34 19.48
C ASP A 324 -7.97 8.88 20.26
N LYS A 325 -9.18 9.34 19.92
CA LYS A 325 -10.42 8.86 20.55
C LYS A 325 -10.64 7.37 20.30
N LEU A 326 -10.49 6.91 19.05
CA LEU A 326 -10.61 5.50 18.71
C LEU A 326 -9.59 4.63 19.48
N PHE A 327 -8.31 5.01 19.48
CA PHE A 327 -7.29 4.24 20.20
C PHE A 327 -7.47 4.30 21.73
N ASN A 328 -7.98 5.41 22.28
CA ASN A 328 -8.35 5.49 23.68
C ASN A 328 -9.55 4.59 24.01
N ALA A 329 -10.54 4.50 23.12
CA ALA A 329 -11.65 3.58 23.28
C ALA A 329 -11.16 2.12 23.27
N LEU A 330 -10.33 1.74 22.29
CA LEU A 330 -9.69 0.42 22.24
C LEU A 330 -8.94 0.08 23.54
N ALA A 331 -8.14 1.02 24.04
CA ALA A 331 -7.39 0.86 25.29
C ALA A 331 -8.30 0.67 26.51
N LYS A 332 -9.44 1.39 26.61
CA LYS A 332 -10.43 1.21 27.69
C LYS A 332 -11.01 -0.21 27.71
N TYR A 333 -11.20 -0.82 26.53
CA TYR A 333 -11.61 -2.21 26.39
C TYR A 333 -10.45 -3.22 26.47
N LYS A 334 -9.26 -2.77 26.88
CA LYS A 334 -8.01 -3.55 26.98
C LYS A 334 -7.56 -4.16 25.66
N ILE A 335 -7.96 -3.57 24.53
CA ILE A 335 -7.52 -3.97 23.20
C ILE A 335 -6.20 -3.24 22.91
N ASN A 336 -5.16 -4.01 22.60
CA ASN A 336 -3.81 -3.52 22.34
C ASN A 336 -3.10 -4.39 21.31
N GLU A 337 -1.83 -4.07 21.04
CA GLU A 337 -1.02 -4.69 20.01
C GLU A 337 -0.86 -6.22 20.17
N LYS A 338 -1.01 -6.74 21.39
CA LYS A 338 -0.80 -8.16 21.70
C LYS A 338 -2.06 -9.01 21.61
N ASN A 339 -3.25 -8.41 21.64
CA ASN A 339 -4.50 -9.17 21.75
C ASN A 339 -5.59 -8.80 20.74
N PHE A 340 -5.37 -7.79 19.89
CA PHE A 340 -6.41 -7.25 19.02
C PHE A 340 -7.10 -8.27 18.11
N PHE A 341 -6.41 -9.31 17.64
CA PHE A 341 -7.00 -10.40 16.84
C PHE A 341 -8.11 -11.19 17.57
N LYS A 342 -8.18 -11.12 18.90
CA LYS A 342 -9.20 -11.79 19.71
C LYS A 342 -10.47 -10.96 19.88
N HIS A 343 -10.50 -9.75 19.35
CA HIS A 343 -11.56 -8.78 19.58
C HIS A 343 -12.20 -8.33 18.27
N LYS A 344 -13.50 -8.07 18.30
CA LYS A 344 -14.20 -7.41 17.20
C LYS A 344 -14.02 -5.89 17.33
N ILE A 345 -12.97 -5.36 16.69
CA ILE A 345 -12.69 -3.91 16.62
C ILE A 345 -13.85 -3.16 15.94
N THR A 346 -14.60 -3.84 15.07
CA THR A 346 -15.69 -3.30 14.24
C THR A 346 -16.66 -2.42 15.02
N GLN A 347 -17.19 -2.89 16.16
CA GLN A 347 -18.19 -2.13 16.89
C GLN A 347 -17.64 -0.80 17.41
N LEU A 348 -16.42 -0.80 17.97
CA LEU A 348 -15.81 0.41 18.51
C LEU A 348 -15.46 1.40 17.40
N ALA A 349 -15.04 0.90 16.24
CA ALA A 349 -14.81 1.73 15.07
C ALA A 349 -16.13 2.34 14.54
N THR A 350 -17.22 1.55 14.48
CA THR A 350 -18.55 2.04 14.10
C THR A 350 -19.05 3.12 15.05
N ASP A 351 -19.00 2.86 16.36
CA ASP A 351 -19.48 3.81 17.38
C ASP A 351 -18.72 5.16 17.29
N GLU A 352 -17.40 5.10 17.08
CA GLU A 352 -16.57 6.31 16.96
C GLU A 352 -16.80 7.03 15.62
N LEU A 353 -17.00 6.30 14.52
CA LEU A 353 -17.36 6.87 13.22
C LEU A 353 -18.71 7.59 13.29
N ASP A 354 -19.73 6.98 13.90
CA ASP A 354 -21.04 7.61 14.08
C ASP A 354 -20.96 8.87 14.94
N ALA A 355 -20.20 8.82 16.04
CA ALA A 355 -19.95 10.00 16.86
C ALA A 355 -19.25 11.13 16.07
N PHE A 356 -18.28 10.77 15.23
CA PHE A 356 -17.58 11.73 14.38
C PHE A 356 -18.49 12.30 13.27
N TYR A 357 -19.35 11.49 12.65
CA TYR A 357 -20.32 11.97 11.67
C TYR A 357 -21.30 12.99 12.27
N ASN A 358 -21.79 12.73 13.49
CA ASN A 358 -22.67 13.67 14.18
C ASN A 358 -21.95 14.98 14.55
N PHE A 359 -20.65 14.91 14.87
CA PHE A 359 -19.82 16.10 15.06
C PHE A 359 -19.59 16.85 13.74
N LEU A 360 -19.37 16.14 12.63
CA LEU A 360 -19.23 16.72 11.29
C LEU A 360 -20.52 17.43 10.84
N SER A 361 -21.70 16.88 11.11
CA SER A 361 -22.97 17.53 10.77
C SER A 361 -23.35 18.69 11.70
N GLY A 362 -22.65 18.86 12.83
CA GLY A 362 -22.95 19.88 13.84
C GLY A 362 -24.10 19.52 14.78
N GLU A 363 -24.46 18.23 14.84
CA GLU A 363 -25.46 17.71 15.77
C GLU A 363 -24.93 17.61 17.21
N ILE A 364 -23.61 17.60 17.38
CA ILE A 364 -22.93 17.60 18.67
C ILE A 364 -21.85 18.70 18.64
N ASN A 365 -21.93 19.66 19.56
CA ASN A 365 -20.92 20.72 19.76
C ASN A 365 -19.89 20.32 20.81
#